data_AF-A0AAV2JUB2-F1
#
_entry.id   AF-A0AAV2JUB2-F1
#
_cell.length_a   1.000
_cell.length_b   1.000
_cell.length_c   1.000
_cell.angle_alpha   90.00
_cell.angle_beta   90.00
_cell.angle_gamma   90.00
#
_symmetry.space_group_name_H-M   'P 1'
#
loop_
_entity.id
_entity.type
_entity.pdbx_description
1 polymer ?
#
loop_
_entity_poly.entity_id
_entity_poly.type
_entity_poly.pdbx_seq_one_letter_code
_entity_poly.pdbx_strand_id
1 'polypeptide(L)'
;MMFFFPVDRAFSVCAFRKAGLILSQLNELSPWCKGLLQEPKIGLRRMSLKFLSCRYTDSKAFGLKWSEMGQDVHKACDEQTLTVMYNDYGEPKEL
;
A
#
# COMPACT_ATOMS: atom_id res chain seq x y z
N MET A 1 28.05 27.37 12.49
CA MET A 1 26.58 27.45 12.47
C MET A 1 26.06 26.03 12.37
N MET A 2 25.61 25.45 13.48
CA MET A 2 25.21 24.05 13.55
C MET A 2 23.75 23.95 13.06
N PHE A 3 23.55 23.25 11.95
CA PHE A 3 22.21 22.90 11.47
C PHE A 3 21.62 21.88 12.45
N PHE A 4 20.69 22.32 13.31
CA PHE A 4 19.86 21.41 14.10
C PHE A 4 18.87 20.75 13.14
N PHE A 5 19.13 19.50 12.77
CA PHE A 5 18.15 18.66 12.10
C PHE A 5 17.07 18.25 13.12
N PRO A 6 15.83 17.95 12.69
CA PRO A 6 14.73 17.52 13.59
C PRO A 6 15.06 16.30 14.47
N VAL A 7 16.11 15.54 14.12
CA VAL A 7 16.62 14.37 14.84
C VAL A 7 17.25 14.73 16.20
N ASP A 8 17.96 15.86 16.28
CA ASP A 8 18.68 16.27 17.51
C ASP A 8 17.73 16.58 18.67
N ARG A 9 16.53 17.11 18.35
CA ARG A 9 15.52 17.43 19.35
C ARG A 9 14.85 16.18 19.93
N ALA A 10 14.66 15.12 19.12
CA ALA A 10 14.11 13.86 19.60
C ALA A 10 15.08 13.12 20.55
N PHE A 11 16.39 13.18 20.29
CA PHE A 11 17.41 12.65 21.20
C PHE A 11 17.55 13.43 22.51
N SER A 12 17.23 14.73 22.51
CA SER A 12 17.26 15.56 23.72
C SER A 12 16.03 15.37 24.62
N VAL A 13 14.87 14.97 24.08
CA VAL A 13 13.60 14.87 24.81
C VAL A 13 13.23 13.43 25.16
N CYS A 14 13.51 12.46 24.28
CA CYS A 14 13.38 11.04 24.56
C CYS A 14 14.70 10.48 25.06
N ALA A 15 14.67 9.55 26.04
CA ALA A 15 15.86 8.78 26.41
C ALA A 15 16.48 8.13 25.15
N PHE A 16 17.81 8.14 25.04
CA PHE A 16 18.58 7.72 23.86
C PHE A 16 18.07 6.43 23.19
N ARG A 17 17.69 5.42 23.98
CA ARG A 17 17.13 4.15 23.48
C ARG A 17 15.79 4.31 22.78
N LYS A 18 14.88 5.17 23.28
CA LYS A 18 13.58 5.42 22.67
C LYS A 18 13.71 6.23 21.37
N ALA A 19 14.60 7.21 21.35
CA ALA A 19 14.92 7.96 20.12
C ALA A 19 15.50 7.03 19.04
N GLY A 20 16.38 6.10 19.41
CA GLY A 20 16.92 5.08 18.50
C GLY A 20 15.85 4.17 17.88
N LEU A 21 14.86 3.73 18.68
CA LEU A 21 13.76 2.89 18.19
C LEU A 21 12.82 3.64 17.22
N ILE A 22 12.57 4.92 17.46
CA ILE A 22 11.78 5.75 16.54
C ILE A 22 12.52 5.91 15.21
N LEU A 23 13.83 6.12 15.26
CA LEU A 23 14.66 6.28 14.05
C LEU A 23 14.79 4.99 13.25
N SER A 24 14.89 3.83 13.91
CA SER A 24 14.90 2.54 13.18
C SER A 24 13.61 2.37 12.38
N GLN A 25 12.46 2.71 12.98
CA GLN A 25 11.16 2.65 12.31
C GLN A 25 11.05 3.66 11.14
N LEU A 26 11.54 4.90 11.32
CA LEU A 26 11.59 5.87 10.22
C LEU A 26 12.56 5.45 9.09
N ASN A 27 13.61 4.70 9.41
CA ASN A 27 14.55 4.18 8.42
C ASN A 27 13.98 3.05 7.56
N GLU A 28 13.03 2.27 8.09
CA GLU A 28 12.34 1.21 7.34
C GLU A 28 11.46 1.75 6.20
N LEU A 29 11.10 3.05 6.23
CA LEU A 29 10.35 3.67 5.14
C LEU A 29 11.17 3.70 3.85
N SER A 30 10.53 3.31 2.75
CA SER A 30 11.12 3.43 1.42
C SER A 30 11.45 4.89 1.10
N PRO A 31 12.50 5.17 0.31
CA PRO A 31 12.84 6.54 -0.10
C PRO A 31 11.68 7.27 -0.79
N TRP A 32 10.87 6.54 -1.56
CA TRP A 32 9.69 7.08 -2.23
C TRP A 32 8.61 7.53 -1.25
N CYS A 33 8.27 6.69 -0.25
CA CYS A 33 7.32 7.08 0.79
C CYS A 33 7.81 8.26 1.62
N LYS A 34 9.13 8.34 1.91
CA LYS A 34 9.72 9.49 2.60
C LYS A 34 9.50 10.79 1.84
N GLY A 35 9.65 10.78 0.52
CA GLY A 35 9.37 11.95 -0.33
C GLY A 35 7.90 12.37 -0.28
N LEU A 36 6.98 11.41 -0.44
CA LEU A 36 5.54 11.70 -0.41
C LEU A 36 5.06 12.24 0.95
N LEU A 37 5.63 11.75 2.05
CA LEU A 37 5.29 12.22 3.40
C LEU A 37 5.80 13.64 3.71
N GLN A 38 6.64 14.22 2.85
CA GLN A 38 7.11 15.61 2.96
C GLN A 38 6.21 16.59 2.20
N GLU A 39 5.21 16.11 1.46
CA GLU A 39 4.25 16.97 0.77
C GLU A 39 3.45 17.83 1.77
N PRO A 40 3.11 19.08 1.42
CA PRO A 40 2.52 20.04 2.35
C PRO A 40 1.13 19.63 2.85
N LYS A 41 0.45 18.79 2.06
CA LYS A 41 -0.88 18.28 2.35
C LYS A 41 -0.99 16.82 1.93
N ILE A 42 -1.55 16.02 2.83
CA ILE A 42 -1.87 14.61 2.59
C ILE A 42 -3.36 14.44 2.88
N GLY A 43 -4.13 14.25 1.82
CA GLY A 43 -5.55 13.90 1.88
C GLY A 43 -5.75 12.39 1.90
N LEU A 44 -6.91 11.96 2.38
CA LEU A 44 -7.35 10.57 2.30
C LEU A 44 -8.56 10.50 1.37
N ARG A 45 -8.45 9.71 0.30
CA ARG A 45 -9.51 9.52 -0.69
C ARG A 45 -10.00 8.08 -0.67
N ARG A 46 -11.26 7.93 -1.09
CA ARG A 46 -11.93 6.63 -1.25
C ARG A 46 -12.29 6.43 -2.71
N MET A 47 -11.96 5.27 -3.25
CA MET A 47 -12.33 4.85 -4.60
C MET A 47 -12.98 3.48 -4.56
N SER A 48 -13.96 3.27 -5.44
CA SER A 48 -14.60 1.97 -5.66
C SER A 48 -14.07 1.38 -6.96
N LEU A 49 -13.31 0.30 -6.86
CA LEU A 49 -12.74 -0.41 -8.00
C LEU A 49 -13.59 -1.64 -8.30
N LYS A 50 -13.97 -1.82 -9.57
CA LYS A 50 -14.61 -3.04 -10.03
C LYS A 50 -13.55 -4.05 -10.45
N PHE A 51 -13.71 -5.30 -10.03
CA PHE A 51 -12.83 -6.41 -10.42
C PHE A 51 -13.63 -7.68 -10.65
N LEU A 52 -13.10 -8.57 -11.48
CA LEU A 52 -13.70 -9.89 -11.73
C LEU A 52 -13.13 -10.91 -10.75
N SER A 53 -14.01 -11.54 -9.99
CA SER A 53 -13.68 -12.63 -9.08
C SER A 53 -14.08 -13.95 -9.73
N CYS A 54 -13.10 -14.71 -10.22
CA CYS A 54 -13.35 -15.97 -10.91
C CYS A 54 -13.11 -17.16 -10.00
N ARG A 55 -14.05 -18.10 -9.99
CA ARG A 55 -13.93 -19.39 -9.31
C ARG A 55 -14.11 -20.52 -10.30
N TYR A 56 -13.32 -21.56 -10.12
CA TYR A 56 -13.48 -22.81 -10.85
C TYR A 56 -14.73 -23.53 -10.36
N THR A 57 -15.67 -23.82 -11.26
CA THR A 57 -16.92 -24.50 -10.92
C THR A 57 -16.80 -26.01 -11.05
N ASP A 58 -15.76 -26.50 -11.71
CA ASP A 58 -15.63 -27.92 -12.05
C ASP A 58 -14.85 -28.68 -10.98
N SER A 59 -15.51 -29.65 -10.32
CA SER A 59 -14.88 -30.56 -9.36
C SER A 59 -13.84 -31.49 -10.00
N LYS A 60 -13.82 -31.57 -11.34
CA LYS A 60 -12.81 -32.32 -12.11
C LYS A 60 -11.43 -31.65 -12.14
N ALA A 61 -11.30 -30.41 -11.69
CA ALA A 61 -10.04 -29.66 -11.69
C ALA A 61 -8.91 -30.33 -10.86
N PHE A 62 -9.24 -31.23 -9.93
CA PHE A 62 -8.26 -31.96 -9.12
C PHE A 62 -7.56 -33.12 -9.86
N GLY A 63 -7.88 -33.38 -11.13
CA GLY A 63 -7.28 -34.47 -11.92
C GLY A 63 -6.83 -34.12 -13.35
N LEU A 64 -6.91 -32.85 -13.75
CA LEU A 64 -6.55 -32.41 -15.10
C LEU A 64 -5.03 -32.19 -15.23
N LYS A 65 -4.44 -32.65 -16.34
CA LYS A 65 -3.05 -32.29 -16.68
C LYS A 65 -2.98 -30.78 -16.92
N TRP A 66 -1.89 -30.14 -16.47
CA TRP A 66 -1.64 -28.70 -16.67
C TRP A 66 -1.85 -28.23 -18.13
N SER A 67 -1.59 -29.10 -19.10
CA SER A 67 -1.77 -28.87 -20.54
C SER A 67 -3.23 -28.74 -21.00
N GLU A 68 -4.19 -29.27 -20.23
CA GLU A 68 -5.62 -29.36 -20.59
C GLU A 68 -6.48 -28.34 -19.81
N MET A 69 -5.88 -27.64 -18.84
CA MET A 69 -6.53 -26.70 -17.91
C MET A 69 -7.14 -25.45 -18.61
N GLY A 70 -6.82 -25.19 -19.87
CA GLY A 70 -7.26 -24.01 -20.60
C GLY A 70 -8.62 -24.14 -21.29
N GLN A 71 -9.00 -25.34 -21.74
CA GLN A 71 -10.15 -25.55 -22.62
C GLN A 71 -11.37 -26.16 -21.90
N ASP A 72 -11.15 -27.09 -20.98
CA ASP A 72 -12.23 -27.85 -20.34
C ASP A 72 -12.63 -27.32 -18.96
N VAL A 73 -12.04 -26.21 -18.54
CA VAL A 73 -12.22 -25.70 -17.18
C VAL A 73 -13.24 -24.57 -17.16
N HIS A 74 -14.44 -24.90 -16.72
CA HIS A 74 -15.49 -23.93 -16.50
C HIS A 74 -15.15 -23.00 -15.31
N LYS A 75 -15.20 -21.69 -15.58
CA LYS A 75 -14.98 -20.61 -14.62
C LYS A 75 -16.27 -19.81 -14.50
N ALA A 76 -16.78 -19.66 -13.29
CA ALA A 76 -17.78 -18.65 -12.99
C ALA A 76 -17.04 -17.39 -12.53
N CYS A 77 -17.32 -16.26 -13.17
CA CYS A 77 -16.72 -14.97 -12.81
C CYS A 77 -17.82 -13.99 -12.45
N ASP A 78 -17.71 -13.40 -11.27
CA ASP A 78 -18.64 -12.39 -10.79
C ASP A 78 -17.94 -11.04 -10.72
N GLU A 79 -18.61 -9.98 -11.19
CA GLU A 79 -18.14 -8.60 -10.96
C GLU A 79 -18.34 -8.25 -9.48
N GLN A 80 -17.25 -7.87 -8.83
CA GLN A 80 -17.23 -7.44 -7.44
C GLN A 80 -16.67 -6.01 -7.36
N THR A 81 -17.04 -5.30 -6.29
CA THR A 81 -16.55 -3.95 -6.04
C THR A 81 -15.69 -3.95 -4.78
N LEU A 82 -14.44 -3.49 -4.91
CA LEU A 82 -13.51 -3.28 -3.82
C LEU A 82 -13.45 -1.78 -3.50
N THR A 83 -13.75 -1.43 -2.25
CA THR A 83 -13.51 -0.06 -1.75
C THR A 83 -12.06 0.04 -1.30
N VAL A 84 -11.30 0.93 -1.93
CA VAL A 84 -9.89 1.18 -1.62
C VAL A 84 -9.74 2.60 -1.09
N MET A 85 -8.97 2.74 -0.01
CA MET A 85 -8.55 4.02 0.55
C MET A 85 -7.12 4.30 0.07
N TYR A 86 -6.85 5.52 -0.39
CA TYR A 86 -5.52 5.91 -0.85
C TYR A 86 -5.19 7.34 -0.41
N ASN A 87 -3.90 7.62 -0.25
CA ASN A 87 -3.41 8.94 0.09
C ASN A 87 -3.31 9.80 -1.18
N ASP A 88 -3.79 11.02 -1.08
CA ASP A 88 -3.79 12.06 -2.12
C ASP A 88 -2.79 13.12 -1.69
N TYR A 89 -1.71 13.29 -2.44
CA TYR A 89 -0.56 14.12 -2.03
C TYR A 89 -0.48 15.40 -2.86
N GLY A 90 -0.17 16.52 -2.18
CA GLY A 90 0.01 17.84 -2.80
C GLY A 90 -1.24 18.73 -2.72
N GLU A 91 -1.15 19.91 -3.34
CA GLU A 91 -2.28 20.84 -3.42
C GLU A 91 -3.32 20.35 -4.45
N PRO A 92 -4.63 20.53 -4.19
CA PRO A 92 -5.63 20.21 -5.18
C PRO A 92 -5.35 21.05 -6.43
N LYS A 93 -5.19 20.37 -7.58
CA LYS A 93 -5.18 21.07 -8.87
C LYS A 93 -6.57 21.69 -9.03
N GLU A 94 -6.68 23.00 -8.88
CA GLU A 94 -7.89 23.72 -9.28
C GLU A 94 -8.12 23.44 -10.77
N LEU A 95 -9.35 23.04 -11.10
CA LEU A 95 -9.77 22.70 -12.45
C LEU A 95 -10.48 23.89 -13.08
#